data_AF-A0A0Q2REX5-F1
#
_entry.id   AF-A0A0Q2REX5-F1
#
_cell.length_a   1.000
_cell.length_b   1.000
_cell.length_c   1.000
_cell.angle_alpha   90.00
_cell.angle_beta   90.00
_cell.angle_gamma   90.00
#
_symmetry.space_group_name_H-M   'P 1'
#
loop_
_entity.id
_entity.type
_entity.pdbx_description
1 polymer ?
#
loop_
_entity_poly.entity_id
_entity_poly.type
_entity_poly.pdbx_seq_one_letter_code
_entity_poly.pdbx_strand_id
1 'polypeptide(L)'
;MVFKAEVVRNLESEELWTVITFKTPYGPAKTLEKLIEIVEESGWRVTFKANWWTADIPYGLARIDARKGNREKIVLGKWILGSKCELIGVENMPLEKGKDEFFRMVDSITSTLIYDPVIRTMREQY
;
A
#
# COMPACT_ATOMS: atom_id res chain seq x y z
N MET A 1 -12.27 -6.97 4.74
CA MET A 1 -12.56 -5.60 5.24
C MET A 1 -13.85 -5.09 4.62
N VAL A 2 -14.56 -4.16 5.27
CA VAL A 2 -15.87 -3.66 4.78
C VAL A 2 -15.80 -2.94 3.42
N PHE A 3 -14.62 -2.43 3.04
CA PHE A 3 -14.40 -1.69 1.80
C PHE A 3 -13.77 -2.54 0.67
N LYS A 4 -13.83 -3.87 0.78
CA LYS A 4 -13.27 -4.80 -0.21
C LYS A 4 -13.76 -4.47 -1.64
N ALA A 5 -15.06 -4.29 -1.83
CA ALA A 5 -15.64 -4.05 -3.15
C ALA A 5 -15.10 -2.79 -3.84
N GLU A 6 -14.84 -1.73 -3.07
CA GLU A 6 -14.30 -0.47 -3.59
C GLU A 6 -12.83 -0.63 -4.00
N VAL A 7 -12.03 -1.33 -3.19
CA VAL A 7 -10.63 -1.63 -3.52
C VAL A 7 -10.56 -2.46 -4.81
N VAL A 8 -11.33 -3.55 -4.90
CA VAL A 8 -11.32 -4.43 -6.07
C VAL A 8 -11.68 -3.67 -7.36
N ARG A 9 -12.66 -2.76 -7.29
CA ARG A 9 -13.02 -1.91 -8.44
C ARG A 9 -11.86 -1.05 -8.92
N ASN A 10 -11.08 -0.47 -7.99
CA ASN A 10 -9.96 0.39 -8.30
C ASN A 10 -8.72 -0.39 -8.76
N LEU A 11 -8.52 -1.63 -8.29
CA LEU A 11 -7.45 -2.49 -8.81
C LEU A 11 -7.57 -2.75 -10.31
N GLU A 12 -8.80 -2.77 -10.83
CA GLU A 12 -9.07 -2.95 -12.25
C GLU A 12 -8.81 -1.70 -13.11
N SER A 13 -8.46 -0.56 -12.52
CA SER A 13 -8.10 0.66 -13.28
C SER A 13 -6.81 0.47 -14.10
N GLU A 14 -6.62 1.30 -15.13
CA GLU A 14 -5.47 1.21 -16.04
C GLU A 14 -4.17 1.75 -15.42
N GLU A 15 -4.25 2.63 -14.43
CA GLU A 15 -3.07 3.21 -13.81
C GLU A 15 -2.29 2.17 -13.02
N LEU A 16 -0.96 2.30 -12.98
CA LEU A 16 -0.10 1.34 -12.27
C LEU A 16 -0.32 1.36 -10.76
N TRP A 17 -0.57 2.52 -10.17
CA TRP A 17 -0.65 2.68 -8.71
C TRP A 17 -2.09 2.80 -8.24
N THR A 18 -2.43 2.10 -7.16
CA THR A 18 -3.67 2.29 -6.39
C THR A 18 -3.31 2.60 -4.94
N VAL A 19 -3.70 3.78 -4.48
CA VAL A 19 -3.46 4.25 -3.12
C VAL A 19 -4.75 4.18 -2.33
N ILE A 20 -4.75 3.41 -1.25
CA ILE A 20 -5.90 3.18 -0.39
C ILE A 20 -5.60 3.82 0.96
N THR A 21 -6.40 4.83 1.34
CA THR A 21 -6.29 5.47 2.65
C THR A 21 -7.44 4.99 3.53
N PHE A 22 -7.13 4.42 4.69
CA PHE A 22 -8.14 3.82 5.56
C PHE A 22 -7.73 3.77 7.03
N LYS A 23 -8.74 3.59 7.91
CA LYS A 23 -8.55 3.24 9.32
C LYS A 23 -8.71 1.74 9.52
N THR A 24 -8.02 1.20 10.52
CA THR A 24 -8.03 -0.23 10.84
C THR A 24 -7.85 -0.46 12.34
N PRO A 25 -8.55 -1.43 12.96
CA PRO A 25 -8.28 -1.83 14.34
C PRO A 25 -7.11 -2.82 14.46
N TYR A 26 -6.53 -3.21 13.33
CA TYR A 26 -5.51 -4.23 13.27
C TYR A 26 -4.11 -3.61 13.31
N GLY A 27 -3.19 -4.29 14.00
CA GLY A 27 -1.77 -3.94 13.96
C GLY A 27 -1.14 -4.12 12.57
N PRO A 28 0.12 -3.69 12.38
CA PRO A 28 0.78 -3.61 11.08
C PRO A 28 0.73 -4.91 10.27
N ALA A 29 1.11 -6.04 10.87
CA ALA A 29 1.17 -7.33 10.19
C ALA A 29 -0.21 -7.82 9.73
N LYS A 30 -1.22 -7.70 10.62
CA LYS A 30 -2.59 -8.13 10.33
C LYS A 30 -3.26 -7.21 9.30
N THR A 31 -2.94 -5.92 9.32
CA THR A 31 -3.39 -4.96 8.29
C THR A 31 -2.83 -5.32 6.91
N LEU A 32 -1.53 -5.62 6.82
CA LEU A 32 -0.91 -6.06 5.56
C LEU A 32 -1.54 -7.37 5.05
N GLU A 33 -1.71 -8.37 5.92
CA GLU A 33 -2.35 -9.64 5.60
C GLU A 33 -3.76 -9.43 5.02
N LYS A 34 -4.57 -8.58 5.65
CA LYS A 34 -5.94 -8.28 5.20
C LYS A 34 -5.99 -7.56 3.85
N LEU A 35 -5.00 -6.72 3.54
CA LEU A 35 -4.90 -6.10 2.22
C LEU A 35 -4.48 -7.12 1.16
N ILE A 36 -3.52 -8.00 1.47
CA ILE A 36 -3.09 -9.09 0.58
C ILE A 36 -4.27 -10.00 0.25
N GLU A 37 -5.06 -10.42 1.26
CA GLU A 37 -6.27 -11.22 1.05
C GLU A 37 -7.20 -10.56 0.01
N ILE A 38 -7.46 -9.25 0.13
CA ILE A 38 -8.33 -8.53 -0.81
C ILE A 38 -7.75 -8.54 -2.24
N VAL A 39 -6.45 -8.30 -2.38
CA VAL A 39 -5.76 -8.30 -3.67
C VAL A 39 -5.81 -9.70 -4.29
N GLU A 40 -5.48 -10.74 -3.54
CA GLU A 40 -5.47 -12.12 -4.02
C GLU A 40 -6.87 -12.63 -4.38
N GLU A 41 -7.88 -12.35 -3.56
CA GLU A 41 -9.27 -12.71 -3.83
C GLU A 41 -9.83 -12.03 -5.09
N SER A 42 -9.20 -10.96 -5.58
CA SER A 42 -9.54 -10.31 -6.86
C SER A 42 -8.81 -10.89 -8.07
N GLY A 43 -8.08 -11.99 -7.88
CA GLY A 43 -7.37 -12.71 -8.93
C GLY A 43 -6.01 -12.14 -9.28
N TRP A 44 -5.47 -11.24 -8.45
CA TRP A 44 -4.11 -10.74 -8.58
C TRP A 44 -3.15 -11.61 -7.76
N ARG A 45 -1.98 -11.92 -8.31
CA ARG A 45 -0.92 -12.63 -7.59
C ARG A 45 0.03 -11.62 -6.96
N VAL A 46 0.21 -11.67 -5.65
CA VAL A 46 1.20 -10.83 -4.95
C VAL A 46 2.62 -11.34 -5.25
N THR A 47 3.49 -10.45 -5.71
CA THR A 47 4.90 -10.75 -6.03
C THR A 47 5.85 -10.12 -5.03
N PHE A 48 5.47 -9.01 -4.40
CA PHE A 48 6.23 -8.34 -3.36
C PHE A 48 5.31 -7.73 -2.30
N LYS A 49 5.79 -7.69 -1.06
CA LYS A 49 5.08 -7.04 0.05
C LYS A 49 6.07 -6.42 1.02
N ALA A 50 5.77 -5.21 1.48
CA ALA A 50 6.50 -4.51 2.51
C ALA A 50 5.53 -3.68 3.35
N ASN A 51 5.93 -3.35 4.57
CA ASN A 51 5.13 -2.51 5.45
C ASN A 51 6.04 -1.68 6.34
N TRP A 52 5.89 -0.36 6.26
CA TRP A 52 6.57 0.60 7.12
C TRP A 52 5.57 1.18 8.10
N TRP A 53 5.96 1.34 9.36
CA TRP A 53 5.10 1.87 10.40
C TRP A 53 5.93 2.46 11.53
N THR A 54 5.31 3.35 12.30
CA THR A 54 5.90 3.90 13.52
C THR A 54 4.99 3.65 14.72
N ALA A 55 5.60 3.45 15.89
CA ALA A 55 4.87 3.29 17.15
C ALA A 55 4.46 4.63 17.75
N ASP A 56 5.18 5.72 17.43
CA ASP A 56 4.96 7.05 18.02
C ASP A 56 3.64 7.68 17.56
N ILE A 57 3.28 7.43 16.30
CA ILE A 57 2.00 7.78 15.71
C ILE A 57 1.49 6.50 15.05
N PRO A 58 0.36 5.91 15.50
CA PRO A 58 -0.01 4.56 15.09
C PRO A 58 -0.61 4.56 13.68
N TYR A 59 0.24 4.75 12.67
CA TYR A 59 -0.06 4.74 11.25
C TYR A 59 1.09 4.06 10.48
N GLY A 60 0.82 3.68 9.24
CA GLY A 60 1.83 3.08 8.40
C GLY A 60 1.44 3.01 6.93
N LEU A 61 2.36 2.43 6.16
CA LEU A 61 2.28 2.25 4.73
C LEU A 61 2.56 0.80 4.39
N ALA A 62 1.53 0.08 3.95
CA ALA A 62 1.69 -1.21 3.30
C ALA A 62 1.94 -0.99 1.80
N ARG A 63 2.94 -1.67 1.24
CA ARG A 63 3.14 -1.77 -0.21
C ARG A 63 2.97 -3.21 -0.64
N ILE A 64 2.21 -3.41 -1.70
CA ILE A 64 1.98 -4.71 -2.32
C ILE A 64 2.18 -4.53 -3.83
N ASP A 65 3.12 -5.26 -4.41
CA ASP A 65 3.26 -5.33 -5.85
C ASP A 65 2.58 -6.63 -6.30
N ALA A 66 1.72 -6.53 -7.31
CA ALA A 66 0.86 -7.63 -7.73
C ALA A 66 0.75 -7.72 -9.25
N ARG A 67 0.48 -8.93 -9.75
CA ARG A 67 0.38 -9.22 -11.19
C ARG A 67 -0.88 -10.02 -11.52
N LYS A 68 -1.54 -9.66 -12.62
CA LYS A 68 -2.71 -10.38 -13.18
C LYS A 68 -2.57 -10.48 -14.70
N GLY A 69 -2.16 -11.66 -15.17
CA GLY A 69 -1.78 -11.87 -16.58
C GLY A 69 -0.56 -11.01 -16.96
N ASN A 70 -0.75 -10.09 -17.92
CA ASN A 70 0.26 -9.13 -18.37
C ASN A 70 0.17 -7.77 -17.65
N ARG A 71 -0.76 -7.60 -16.72
CA ARG A 71 -0.93 -6.37 -15.95
C ARG A 71 -0.16 -6.44 -14.64
N GLU A 72 0.46 -5.33 -14.28
CA GLU A 72 1.11 -5.12 -13.00
C GLU A 72 0.38 -4.00 -12.25
N LYS A 73 0.38 -4.07 -10.93
CA LYS A 73 -0.23 -3.07 -10.05
C LYS A 73 0.60 -2.92 -8.79
N ILE A 74 0.78 -1.69 -8.36
CA ILE A 74 1.38 -1.36 -7.06
C ILE A 74 0.28 -0.80 -6.18
N VAL A 75 0.00 -1.48 -5.07
CA VAL A 75 -1.03 -1.09 -4.10
C VAL A 75 -0.35 -0.51 -2.87
N LEU A 76 -0.69 0.73 -2.55
CA LEU A 76 -0.25 1.40 -1.33
C LEU A 76 -1.42 1.48 -0.35
N GLY A 77 -1.34 0.74 0.74
CA GLY A 77 -2.27 0.85 1.86
C GLY A 77 -1.76 1.84 2.90
N LYS A 78 -2.22 3.08 2.85
CA LYS A 78 -2.02 4.06 3.93
C LYS A 78 -3.03 3.78 5.03
N TRP A 79 -2.55 3.27 6.15
CA TRP A 79 -3.42 2.85 7.23
C TRP A 79 -3.17 3.65 8.50
N ILE A 80 -4.24 3.92 9.23
CA ILE A 80 -4.22 4.60 10.53
C ILE A 80 -4.91 3.68 11.53
N LEU A 81 -4.31 3.47 12.71
CA LEU A 81 -4.95 2.69 13.76
C LEU A 81 -6.20 3.42 14.26
N GLY A 82 -7.31 2.71 14.33
CA GLY A 82 -8.59 3.22 14.78
C GLY A 82 -9.43 2.13 15.42
N SER A 83 -10.69 2.43 15.75
CA SER A 83 -11.58 1.47 16.41
C SER A 83 -12.24 0.47 15.44
N LYS A 84 -12.26 0.77 14.14
CA LYS A 84 -12.93 -0.03 13.10
C LYS A 84 -12.29 0.15 11.73
N CYS A 85 -12.59 -0.77 10.82
CA CYS A 85 -12.23 -0.61 9.41
C CYS A 85 -13.10 0.47 8.77
N GLU A 86 -12.48 1.52 8.24
CA GLU A 86 -13.18 2.63 7.59
C GLU A 86 -12.34 3.10 6.39
N LEU A 87 -12.93 3.11 5.20
CA LEU A 87 -12.27 3.66 4.02
C LEU A 87 -12.36 5.19 4.05
N ILE A 88 -11.23 5.85 3.89
CA ILE A 88 -11.15 7.31 3.76
C ILE A 88 -11.14 7.68 2.27
N GLY A 89 -10.38 6.96 1.45
CA GLY A 89 -10.34 7.20 0.01
C GLY A 89 -9.53 6.17 -0.76
N VAL A 90 -9.77 6.10 -2.07
CA VAL A 90 -8.96 5.34 -3.03
C VAL A 90 -8.60 6.25 -4.19
N GLU A 91 -7.34 6.27 -4.57
CA GLU A 91 -6.82 7.08 -5.66
C GLU A 91 -5.98 6.22 -6.59
N ASN A 92 -6.26 6.25 -7.89
CA ASN A 92 -5.41 5.62 -8.89
C ASN A 92 -4.51 6.67 -9.52
N MET A 93 -3.23 6.35 -9.67
CA MET A 93 -2.22 7.33 -10.04
C MET A 93 -1.24 6.77 -11.08
N PRO A 94 -0.80 7.61 -12.03
CA PRO A 94 0.27 7.25 -12.96
C PRO A 94 1.60 7.05 -12.21
N LEU A 95 2.58 6.44 -12.90
CA LEU A 95 3.87 6.06 -12.34
C LEU A 95 4.56 7.16 -11.53
N GLU A 96 4.72 8.36 -12.11
CA GLU A 96 5.44 9.46 -11.45
C GLU A 96 4.77 9.90 -10.15
N LYS A 97 3.45 10.16 -10.19
CA LYS A 97 2.69 10.57 -9.00
C LYS A 97 2.69 9.49 -7.92
N GLY A 98 2.52 8.23 -8.30
CA GLY A 98 2.55 7.11 -7.37
C GLY A 98 3.93 6.93 -6.71
N LYS A 99 5.01 7.11 -7.49
CA LYS A 99 6.39 7.08 -7.01
C LYS A 99 6.65 8.19 -5.98
N ASP A 100 6.28 9.43 -6.29
CA ASP A 100 6.44 10.56 -5.39
C ASP A 100 5.67 10.35 -4.09
N GLU A 101 4.44 9.86 -4.19
CA GLU A 101 3.59 9.59 -3.02
C GLU A 101 4.16 8.47 -2.15
N PHE A 102 4.71 7.41 -2.75
CA PHE A 102 5.41 6.35 -2.01
C PHE A 102 6.59 6.92 -1.21
N PHE A 103 7.50 7.65 -1.87
CA PHE A 103 8.68 8.19 -1.20
C PHE A 103 8.32 9.19 -0.10
N ARG A 104 7.34 10.07 -0.35
CA ARG A 104 6.86 11.03 0.64
C ARG A 104 6.32 10.35 1.89
N MET A 105 5.57 9.26 1.73
CA MET A 105 4.99 8.52 2.85
C MET A 105 6.05 7.73 3.62
N VAL A 106 6.98 7.07 2.92
CA VAL A 106 8.09 6.38 3.60
C VAL A 106 8.92 7.38 4.40
N ASP A 107 9.25 8.54 3.83
CA ASP A 107 10.00 9.60 4.53
C ASP A 107 9.32 10.05 5.82
N SER A 108 8.00 10.21 5.79
CA SER A 108 7.23 10.61 6.98
C SER A 108 7.24 9.56 8.10
N ILE A 109 7.43 8.28 7.76
CA ILE A 109 7.43 7.17 8.72
C ILE A 109 8.83 6.91 9.25
N THR A 110 9.83 6.93 8.36
CA THR A 110 11.21 6.64 8.69
C THR A 110 12.01 7.93 8.71
N SER A 111 12.36 8.45 9.89
CA SER A 111 13.31 9.56 10.05
C SER A 111 14.72 9.26 9.53
N THR A 112 14.91 8.09 8.92
CA THR A 112 16.17 7.50 8.43
C THR A 112 15.97 6.80 7.08
N LEU A 113 15.36 7.47 6.09
CA LEU A 113 15.37 7.05 4.67
C LEU A 113 16.76 6.60 4.18
N ILE A 114 17.82 7.15 4.76
CA ILE A 114 19.22 6.96 4.36
C ILE A 114 19.72 5.53 4.67
N TYR A 115 19.12 4.82 5.63
CA TYR A 115 19.64 3.53 6.12
C TYR A 115 18.80 2.32 5.75
N ASP A 116 17.59 2.48 5.22
CA ASP A 116 16.76 1.33 4.80
C ASP A 116 17.31 0.75 3.47
N PRO A 117 17.86 -0.47 3.46
CA PRO A 117 18.46 -1.06 2.26
C PRO A 117 17.45 -1.28 1.14
N VAL A 118 16.17 -1.54 1.47
CA VAL A 118 15.09 -1.75 0.49
C VAL A 118 14.81 -0.44 -0.25
N ILE A 119 14.75 0.67 0.49
CA ILE A 119 14.53 2.00 -0.08
C ILE A 119 15.69 2.42 -0.97
N ARG A 120 16.93 2.12 -0.57
CA ARG A 120 18.12 2.41 -1.39
C ARG A 120 18.12 1.61 -2.70
N THR A 121 17.88 0.30 -2.64
CA THR A 121 17.80 -0.55 -3.83
C THR A 121 16.65 -0.13 -4.75
N MET A 122 15.51 0.28 -4.19
CA MET A 122 14.39 0.79 -4.98
C MET A 122 14.71 2.12 -5.65
N ARG A 123 15.46 3.02 -5.02
CA ARG A 123 15.91 4.27 -5.68
C ARG A 123 16.88 4.01 -6.83
N GLU A 124 17.75 3.01 -6.70
CA GLU A 124 18.77 2.67 -7.71
C GLU A 124 18.19 1.92 -8.93
N GLN A 125 17.04 1.26 -8.77
CA GLN A 125 16.37 0.52 -9.85
C GLN A 125 15.54 1.41 -10.81
N TYR A 126 15.43 2.71 -10.55
CA TYR A 126 14.64 3.69 -11.31
C TYR A 126 15.37 5.04 -11.44
#